data_AF-A0A558BMG1-F1
#
_entry.id   AF-A0A558BMG1-F1
#
_cell.length_a   1.000
_cell.length_b   1.000
_cell.length_c   1.000
_cell.angle_alpha   90.00
_cell.angle_beta   90.00
_cell.angle_gamma   90.00
#
_symmetry.space_group_name_H-M   'P 1'
#
loop_
_entity.id
_entity.type
_entity.pdbx_description
1 polymer ?
#
loop_
_entity_poly.entity_id
_entity_poly.type
_entity_poly.pdbx_seq_one_letter_code
_entity_poly.pdbx_strand_id
1 'polypeptide(L)'
;MATFLLRISFRNQPTGSDFLLTGRVYPSSTIIKAGDWLLFGAIKVLVKQVETTDYQGVMLTISQDAVETLRRGGITLTKLYGTEIPIESAAQ
;
A
#
# COMPACT_ATOMS: atom_id res chain seq x y z
N MET A 1 -11.35 -11.74 -3.77
CA MET A 1 -10.79 -10.38 -3.92
C MET A 1 -9.55 -10.30 -3.08
N ALA A 2 -8.45 -9.78 -3.60
CA ALA A 2 -7.19 -9.73 -2.86
C ALA A 2 -7.16 -8.53 -1.89
N THR A 3 -6.49 -8.68 -0.76
CA THR A 3 -6.35 -7.63 0.24
C THR A 3 -4.90 -7.50 0.69
N PHE A 4 -4.50 -6.28 1.03
CA PHE A 4 -3.25 -5.94 1.68
C PHE A 4 -3.51 -5.60 3.15
N LEU A 5 -3.00 -6.42 4.06
CA LEU A 5 -3.05 -6.17 5.48
C LEU A 5 -1.89 -5.26 5.88
N LEU A 6 -2.17 -3.98 6.10
CA LEU A 6 -1.15 -3.01 6.50
C LEU A 6 -0.66 -3.29 7.93
N ARG A 7 0.67 -3.39 8.10
CA ARG A 7 1.31 -3.57 9.42
C ARG A 7 2.11 -2.36 9.85
N ILE A 8 2.73 -1.64 8.93
CA ILE A 8 3.47 -0.42 9.27
C ILE A 8 3.55 0.47 8.04
N SER A 9 3.53 1.78 8.27
CA SER A 9 3.79 2.78 7.24
C SER A 9 4.88 3.71 7.73
N PHE A 10 5.87 4.00 6.89
CA PHE A 10 6.94 4.93 7.22
C PHE A 10 7.35 5.73 5.99
N ARG A 11 7.99 6.87 6.23
CA ARG A 11 8.50 7.73 5.16
C ARG A 11 9.82 7.18 4.66
N ASN A 12 10.02 7.15 3.36
CA ASN A 12 11.26 6.69 2.76
C ASN A 12 12.35 7.77 2.84
N GLN A 13 12.93 7.99 4.02
CA GLN A 13 14.04 8.93 4.22
C GLN A 13 15.38 8.21 4.33
N PRO A 14 16.49 8.80 3.82
CA PRO A 14 16.62 10.16 3.26
C PRO A 14 16.41 10.23 1.73
N THR A 15 16.16 9.11 1.07
CA THR A 15 16.26 8.95 -0.39
C THR A 15 15.03 9.41 -1.18
N GLY A 16 13.91 9.75 -0.52
CA GLY A 16 12.72 10.21 -1.24
C GLY A 16 11.64 10.87 -0.39
N SER A 17 10.62 11.36 -1.09
CA SER A 17 9.37 11.87 -0.53
C SER A 17 8.29 10.79 -0.39
N ASP A 18 8.48 9.65 -1.06
CA ASP A 18 7.55 8.53 -1.10
C ASP A 18 7.36 7.87 0.28
N PHE A 19 6.28 7.11 0.41
CA PHE A 19 5.93 6.36 1.60
C PHE A 19 5.98 4.86 1.33
N LEU A 20 6.46 4.13 2.34
CA LEU A 20 6.58 2.68 2.34
C LEU A 20 5.47 2.11 3.24
N LEU A 21 4.74 1.16 2.70
CA LEU A 21 3.71 0.39 3.38
C LEU A 21 4.18 -1.06 3.47
N THR A 22 4.44 -1.55 4.67
CA THR A 22 4.81 -2.96 4.88
C THR A 22 3.62 -3.72 5.44
N GLY A 23 3.38 -4.90 4.90
CA GLY A 23 2.24 -5.72 5.26
C GLY A 23 2.29 -7.10 4.63
N ARG A 24 1.11 -7.73 4.56
CA ARG A 24 0.93 -9.04 3.93
C ARG A 24 -0.20 -9.00 2.92
N VAL A 25 -0.10 -9.78 1.86
CA VAL A 25 -1.17 -9.91 0.86
C VAL A 25 -1.93 -11.21 1.10
N TYR A 26 -3.25 -11.14 0.98
CA TYR A 26 -4.16 -12.27 1.10
C TYR A 26 -5.06 -12.39 -0.13
N PRO A 27 -5.31 -13.63 -0.62
CA PRO A 27 -4.66 -14.87 -0.23
C PRO A 27 -3.15 -14.84 -0.54
N SER A 28 -2.34 -15.66 0.15
CA SER A 28 -0.88 -15.67 0.00
C SER A 28 -0.39 -16.04 -1.40
N SER A 29 -1.25 -16.66 -2.21
CA SER A 29 -1.01 -16.95 -3.62
C SER A 29 -1.14 -15.73 -4.54
N THR A 30 -1.68 -14.60 -4.05
CA THR A 30 -1.82 -13.39 -4.85
C THR A 30 -0.48 -12.69 -5.03
N ILE A 31 -0.18 -12.37 -6.29
CA ILE A 31 0.96 -11.56 -6.68
C ILE A 31 0.48 -10.11 -6.84
N ILE A 32 0.92 -9.23 -5.94
CA ILE A 32 0.78 -7.78 -6.11
C ILE A 32 1.95 -7.25 -6.94
N LYS A 33 1.70 -6.31 -7.84
CA LYS A 33 2.71 -5.72 -8.72
C LYS A 33 2.62 -4.20 -8.74
N ALA A 34 3.69 -3.56 -9.19
CA ALA A 34 3.65 -2.14 -9.51
C ALA A 34 2.59 -1.87 -10.59
N GLY A 35 1.82 -0.80 -10.44
CA GLY A 35 0.66 -0.49 -11.27
C GLY A 35 -0.68 -0.92 -10.68
N ASP A 36 -0.70 -1.79 -9.66
CA ASP A 36 -1.92 -2.14 -8.94
C ASP A 36 -2.40 -0.98 -8.06
N TRP A 37 -3.69 -1.01 -7.70
CA TRP A 37 -4.34 0.01 -6.88
C TRP A 37 -4.71 -0.53 -5.50
N LEU A 38 -4.35 0.22 -4.47
CA LEU A 38 -4.89 0.06 -3.11
C LEU A 38 -6.15 0.91 -2.97
N LEU A 39 -7.23 0.29 -2.49
CA LEU A 39 -8.53 0.95 -2.35
C LEU A 39 -8.77 1.41 -0.91
N PHE A 40 -8.75 2.71 -0.68
CA PHE A 40 -9.05 3.33 0.61
C PHE A 40 -10.43 4.01 0.54
N GLY A 41 -11.49 3.21 0.73
CA GLY A 41 -12.86 3.66 0.47
C GLY A 41 -13.04 3.99 -1.03
N ALA A 42 -13.39 5.24 -1.35
CA ALA A 42 -13.50 5.72 -2.73
C ALA A 42 -12.19 6.19 -3.35
N ILE A 43 -11.09 6.23 -2.59
CA ILE A 43 -9.78 6.72 -3.05
C ILE A 43 -8.94 5.55 -3.55
N LYS A 44 -8.43 5.65 -4.78
CA LYS A 44 -7.47 4.70 -5.34
C LYS A 44 -6.05 5.23 -5.20
N VAL A 45 -5.16 4.41 -4.66
CA VAL A 45 -3.74 4.75 -4.47
C VAL A 45 -2.88 3.79 -5.29
N LEU A 46 -2.07 4.36 -6.19
CA LEU A 46 -1.20 3.60 -7.08
C LEU A 46 -0.02 3.02 -6.32
N VAL A 47 0.26 1.73 -6.51
CA VAL A 47 1.49 1.09 -6.07
C VAL A 47 2.59 1.38 -7.10
N LYS A 48 3.60 2.16 -6.71
CA LYS A 48 4.75 2.51 -7.56
C LYS A 48 5.75 1.36 -7.67
N GLN A 49 5.97 0.65 -6.57
CA GLN A 49 6.96 -0.41 -6.47
C GLN A 49 6.51 -1.43 -5.43
N VAL A 50 6.92 -2.68 -5.64
CA VAL A 50 6.70 -3.81 -4.73
C VAL A 50 8.04 -4.48 -4.46
N GLU A 51 8.35 -4.70 -3.19
CA GLU A 51 9.50 -5.47 -2.74
C GLU A 51 9.01 -6.60 -1.82
N THR A 52 9.44 -7.83 -2.11
CA THR A 52 9.19 -8.97 -1.22
C THR A 52 10.26 -9.01 -0.14
N THR A 53 9.85 -9.20 1.11
CA THR A 53 10.79 -9.31 2.24
C THR A 53 10.88 -10.75 2.72
N ASP A 54 12.02 -11.11 3.31
CA ASP A 54 12.33 -12.48 3.76
C ASP A 54 11.33 -13.04 4.80
N TYR A 55 10.56 -12.17 5.46
CA TYR A 55 9.57 -12.52 6.48
C TYR A 55 8.16 -12.78 5.93
N GLN A 56 8.04 -13.20 4.66
CA GLN A 56 6.76 -13.41 3.97
C GLN A 56 5.88 -12.14 3.92
N GLY A 57 6.52 -10.97 3.91
CA GLY A 57 5.86 -9.67 3.80
C GLY A 57 6.08 -9.06 2.43
N VAL A 58 5.28 -8.04 2.13
CA VAL A 58 5.53 -7.15 1.00
C VAL A 58 5.69 -5.72 1.51
N MET A 59 6.59 -4.99 0.89
CA MET A 59 6.75 -3.56 1.05
C MET A 59 6.29 -2.88 -0.24
N LEU A 60 5.32 -1.99 -0.12
CA LEU A 60 4.73 -1.25 -1.23
C LEU A 60 5.15 0.21 -1.13
N THR A 61 5.59 0.78 -2.25
CA THR A 61 5.91 2.20 -2.33
C THR A 61 4.73 2.95 -2.93
N ILE A 62 4.28 4.01 -2.27
CA ILE A 62 3.24 4.94 -2.76
C ILE A 62 3.77 6.37 -2.78
N SER A 63 3.23 7.22 -3.64
CA SER A 63 3.69 8.62 -3.76
C SER A 63 3.31 9.46 -2.54
N GLN A 64 4.09 10.52 -2.27
CA GLN A 64 3.71 11.53 -1.28
C GLN A 64 2.34 12.14 -1.61
N ASP A 65 2.05 12.40 -2.88
CA ASP A 65 0.79 13.01 -3.31
C ASP A 65 -0.42 12.12 -2.98
N ALA A 66 -0.26 10.80 -3.09
CA ALA A 66 -1.30 9.86 -2.67
C ALA A 66 -1.53 9.93 -1.16
N VAL A 67 -0.48 10.05 -0.35
CA VAL A 67 -0.60 10.21 1.11
C VAL A 67 -1.28 11.52 1.49
N GLU A 68 -0.95 12.62 0.81
CA GLU A 68 -1.63 13.90 1.03
C GLU A 68 -3.09 13.84 0.59
N THR A 69 -3.41 13.11 -0.48
CA THR A 69 -4.80 12.86 -0.93
C THR A 69 -5.58 12.07 0.12
N LEU A 70 -5.00 10.99 0.66
CA LEU A 70 -5.60 10.23 1.76
C LEU A 70 -5.84 11.12 2.98
N ARG A 71 -4.85 11.94 3.37
CA ARG A 71 -4.96 12.87 4.50
C ARG A 71 -6.09 13.88 4.28
N ARG A 72 -6.22 14.46 3.09
CA ARG A 72 -7.31 15.38 2.73
C ARG A 72 -8.68 14.69 2.79
N GLY A 73 -8.74 13.39 2.47
CA GLY A 73 -9.93 12.55 2.65
C GLY A 73 -10.17 12.08 4.10
N GLY A 74 -9.40 12.54 5.08
CA GLY A 74 -9.53 12.15 6.49
C GLY A 74 -8.90 10.79 6.83
N ILE A 75 -8.21 10.15 5.89
CA ILE A 75 -7.60 8.83 6.07
C ILE A 75 -6.15 9.01 6.52
N THR A 76 -5.84 8.56 7.74
CA THR A 76 -4.49 8.63 8.31
C THR A 76 -3.86 7.25 8.33
N LEU A 77 -2.78 7.02 7.56
CA LEU A 77 -2.12 5.70 7.46
C LEU A 77 -1.72 5.10 8.80
N THR A 78 -1.28 5.91 9.77
CA THR A 78 -0.92 5.43 11.12
C THR A 78 -2.10 4.84 11.90
N LYS A 79 -3.34 5.19 11.53
CA LYS A 79 -4.57 4.63 12.11
C LYS A 79 -5.07 3.38 11.39
N LEU A 80 -4.43 3.00 10.27
CA LEU A 80 -4.83 1.85 9.45
C LEU A 80 -4.03 0.58 9.79
N TYR A 81 -3.27 0.59 10.89
CA TYR A 81 -2.59 -0.60 11.40
C TYR A 81 -3.58 -1.76 11.55
N GLY A 82 -3.27 -2.91 10.97
CA GLY A 82 -4.11 -4.11 11.02
C GLY A 82 -5.38 -4.03 10.17
N THR A 83 -5.52 -3.02 9.33
CA THR A 83 -6.67 -2.89 8.41
C THR A 83 -6.39 -3.63 7.11
N GLU A 84 -7.40 -4.34 6.60
CA GLU A 84 -7.39 -4.94 5.27
C GLU A 84 -7.75 -3.89 4.22
N ILE A 85 -6.83 -3.65 3.30
CA ILE A 85 -6.99 -2.69 2.21
C ILE A 85 -7.19 -3.49 0.93
N PRO A 86 -8.34 -3.41 0.26
CA PRO A 86 -8.54 -4.17 -0.96
C PRO A 86 -7.56 -3.76 -2.07
N ILE A 87 -7.15 -4.75 -2.85
CA ILE A 87 -6.28 -4.58 -4.01
C ILE A 87 -7.12 -4.75 -5.26
N GLU A 88 -7.04 -3.76 -6.15
CA GLU A 88 -7.55 -3.84 -7.51
C GLU A 88 -6.35 -3.91 -8.45
N SER A 89 -6.16 -5.06 -9.10
CA SER A 89 -5.12 -5.18 -10.12
C SER A 89 -5.54 -4.40 -11.35
N ALA A 90 -4.61 -3.59 -11.90
CA ALA A 90 -4.83 -3.01 -13.21
C ALA A 90 -5.00 -4.17 -14.21
N ALA A 91 -6.15 -4.20 -14.89
CA ALA A 91 -6.38 -5.14 -15.97
C ALA A 91 -5.25 -4.96 -17.00
N GLN A 92 -4.58 -6.05 -17.34
CA GLN A 92 -3.64 -6.07 -18.46
C GLN A 92 -4.37 -5.76 -19.77
#